data_AF-A0A1M6SS71-F1
#
_entry.id   AF-A0A1M6SS71-F1
#
_cell.length_a   1.000
_cell.length_b   1.000
_cell.length_c   1.000
_cell.angle_alpha   90.00
_cell.angle_beta   90.00
_cell.angle_gamma   90.00
#
_symmetry.space_group_name_H-M   'P 1'
#
loop_
_entity.id
_entity.type
_entity.pdbx_description
1 polymer ?
#
loop_
_entity_poly.entity_id
_entity_poly.type
_entity_poly.pdbx_seq_one_letter_code
_entity_poly.pdbx_strand_id
1 'polypeptide(L)'
;MKTIYNSIREEVVKHSKVNNSVLGNVDEWKRSHYIILSEIIKDELSESEEMKGGKKFEIGNTISHVTLQRFFENDYQDKTHNDLRFLKTLDKICIFLGYKDLNSYIQFVKEKKQENEADDQAFLKQMVFDYCATVFEFYKKFPNHKTELFKPLVFDDSPFLERVSQFSKELCERDFQLVTKNNRSNFEVFDIHIVTDEPEKKILESQEFWNLLFKVGESGEEHFVNQLNTQIYFIKKIDNSWKIWDNYNPDAGRLNKKSE
;
A
#
# COMPACT_ATOMS: atom_id res chain seq x y z
N MET A 1 12.63 -6.01 -16.79
CA MET A 1 12.39 -7.07 -17.79
C MET A 1 11.81 -8.32 -17.12
N LYS A 2 12.53 -9.02 -16.22
CA LYS A 2 12.02 -10.22 -15.52
C LYS A 2 10.63 -10.06 -14.87
N THR A 3 10.39 -8.94 -14.18
CA THR A 3 9.08 -8.61 -13.58
C THR A 3 7.96 -8.43 -14.61
N ILE A 4 8.25 -7.84 -15.77
CA ILE A 4 7.28 -7.65 -16.85
C ILE A 4 6.90 -9.00 -17.47
N TYR A 5 7.85 -9.91 -17.67
CA TYR A 5 7.55 -11.23 -18.22
C TYR A 5 6.68 -12.07 -17.30
N ASN A 6 6.98 -12.06 -16.00
CA ASN A 6 6.17 -12.78 -15.03
C ASN A 6 4.74 -12.21 -14.99
N SER A 7 4.59 -10.88 -15.00
CA SER A 7 3.29 -10.21 -15.10
C SER A 7 2.52 -10.64 -16.35
N ILE A 8 3.17 -10.66 -17.52
CA ILE A 8 2.55 -11.12 -18.77
C ILE A 8 2.07 -12.58 -18.65
N ARG A 9 2.87 -13.47 -18.05
CA ARG A 9 2.47 -14.88 -17.86
C ARG A 9 1.22 -15.00 -16.99
N GLU A 10 1.18 -14.29 -15.88
CA GLU A 10 0.04 -14.29 -14.98
C GLU A 10 -1.23 -13.78 -15.67
N GLU A 11 -1.12 -12.73 -16.49
CA GLU A 11 -2.26 -12.22 -17.26
C GLU A 11 -2.71 -13.19 -18.36
N VAL A 12 -1.80 -13.90 -19.03
CA VAL A 12 -2.18 -14.93 -20.01
C VAL A 12 -2.98 -16.05 -19.36
N VAL A 13 -2.58 -16.52 -18.17
CA VAL A 13 -3.32 -17.57 -17.44
C VAL A 13 -4.71 -17.08 -17.05
N LYS A 14 -4.83 -15.81 -16.65
CA LYS A 14 -6.11 -15.18 -16.26
C LYS A 14 -6.99 -14.78 -17.45
N HIS A 15 -6.45 -14.75 -18.66
CA HIS A 15 -7.18 -14.32 -19.85
C HIS A 15 -8.43 -15.19 -20.05
N SER A 16 -9.58 -14.57 -20.32
CA SER A 16 -10.88 -15.26 -20.33
C SER A 16 -10.91 -16.46 -21.28
N LYS A 17 -10.33 -16.33 -22.49
CA LYS A 17 -10.25 -17.43 -23.47
C LYS A 17 -9.31 -18.58 -23.04
N VAL A 18 -8.35 -18.31 -22.14
CA VAL A 18 -7.47 -19.34 -21.57
C VAL A 18 -8.14 -19.98 -20.37
N ASN A 19 -8.62 -19.18 -19.43
CA ASN A 19 -9.25 -19.65 -18.19
C ASN A 19 -10.56 -20.43 -18.44
N ASN A 20 -11.33 -20.06 -19.46
CA ASN A 20 -12.56 -20.78 -19.83
C ASN A 20 -12.30 -22.02 -20.70
N SER A 21 -11.04 -22.30 -21.03
CA SER A 21 -10.64 -23.49 -21.79
C SER A 21 -10.18 -24.63 -20.86
N VAL A 22 -9.76 -25.75 -21.44
CA VAL A 22 -9.13 -26.86 -20.69
C VAL A 22 -7.91 -26.38 -19.88
N LEU A 23 -7.25 -25.29 -20.31
CA LEU A 23 -6.07 -24.74 -19.64
C LEU A 23 -6.34 -24.14 -18.26
N GLY A 24 -7.57 -23.66 -17.99
CA GLY A 24 -7.95 -23.10 -16.68
C GLY A 24 -8.21 -24.16 -15.61
N ASN A 25 -8.33 -25.44 -16.00
CA ASN A 25 -8.63 -26.55 -15.09
C ASN A 25 -7.39 -27.37 -14.70
N VAL A 26 -6.18 -26.91 -15.07
CA VAL A 26 -4.94 -27.66 -14.86
C VAL A 26 -3.87 -26.75 -14.27
N ASP A 27 -3.32 -27.17 -13.13
CA ASP A 27 -2.29 -26.41 -12.40
C ASP A 27 -0.92 -26.40 -13.12
N GLU A 28 -0.59 -27.47 -13.84
CA GLU A 28 0.67 -27.60 -14.59
C GLU A 28 0.45 -27.88 -16.07
N TRP A 29 1.05 -27.06 -16.92
CA TRP A 29 0.95 -27.22 -18.36
C TRP A 29 1.96 -28.22 -18.91
N LYS A 30 1.48 -29.13 -19.76
CA LYS A 30 2.26 -30.10 -20.52
C LYS A 30 2.34 -29.63 -21.96
N ARG A 31 3.16 -30.30 -22.78
CA ARG A 31 3.31 -29.99 -24.21
C ARG A 31 1.97 -29.82 -24.94
N SER A 32 0.98 -30.69 -24.70
CA SER A 32 -0.36 -30.60 -25.29
C SER A 32 -1.09 -29.30 -24.92
N HIS A 33 -0.92 -28.83 -23.68
CA HIS A 33 -1.50 -27.57 -23.20
C HIS A 33 -0.89 -26.36 -23.93
N TYR A 34 0.42 -26.36 -24.19
CA TYR A 34 1.05 -25.30 -24.99
C TYR A 34 0.64 -25.32 -26.47
N ILE A 35 0.26 -26.48 -27.02
CA ILE A 35 -0.34 -26.57 -28.36
C ILE A 35 -1.72 -25.90 -28.38
N ILE A 36 -2.54 -26.18 -27.37
CA ILE A 36 -3.86 -25.54 -27.23
C ILE A 36 -3.71 -24.02 -27.09
N LEU A 37 -2.80 -23.56 -26.22
CA LEU A 37 -2.54 -22.13 -26.03
C LEU A 37 -2.07 -21.45 -27.33
N SER A 38 -1.20 -22.13 -28.10
CA SER A 38 -0.74 -21.66 -29.40
C SER A 38 -1.90 -21.40 -30.38
N GLU A 39 -2.88 -22.30 -30.43
CA GLU A 39 -4.06 -22.11 -31.29
C GLU A 39 -4.98 -21.01 -30.77
N ILE A 40 -5.25 -20.95 -29.45
CA ILE A 40 -6.05 -19.86 -28.85
C ILE A 40 -5.46 -18.49 -29.18
N ILE A 41 -4.15 -18.32 -28.99
CA ILE A 41 -3.46 -17.06 -29.28
C ILE A 41 -3.53 -16.74 -30.77
N LYS A 42 -3.30 -17.73 -31.64
CA LYS A 42 -3.35 -17.54 -33.09
C LYS A 42 -4.72 -17.08 -33.56
N ASP A 43 -5.78 -17.69 -33.05
CA ASP A 43 -7.16 -17.34 -33.41
C ASP A 43 -7.46 -15.90 -33.00
N GLU A 44 -7.12 -15.50 -31.77
CA GLU A 44 -7.24 -14.11 -31.31
C GLU A 44 -6.47 -13.13 -32.18
N LEU A 45 -5.18 -13.41 -32.45
CA LEU A 45 -4.33 -12.54 -33.24
C LEU A 45 -4.80 -12.44 -34.70
N SER A 46 -5.54 -13.43 -35.19
CA SER A 46 -6.10 -13.38 -36.53
C SER A 46 -7.29 -12.42 -36.64
N GLU A 47 -8.00 -12.19 -35.54
CA GLU A 47 -9.17 -11.33 -35.43
C GLU A 47 -8.84 -9.92 -34.91
N SER A 48 -7.69 -9.75 -34.24
CA SER A 48 -7.23 -8.47 -33.67
C SER A 48 -7.06 -7.36 -34.72
N GLU A 49 -7.58 -6.17 -34.40
CA GLU A 49 -7.44 -4.95 -35.22
C GLU A 49 -5.97 -4.51 -35.32
N GLU A 50 -5.22 -4.66 -34.23
CA GLU A 50 -3.81 -4.34 -34.07
C GLU A 50 -2.92 -5.17 -35.00
N MET A 51 -3.44 -6.32 -35.46
CA MET A 51 -2.77 -7.23 -36.38
C MET A 51 -3.12 -7.00 -37.85
N LYS A 52 -3.87 -5.95 -38.20
CA LYS A 52 -4.16 -5.62 -39.61
C LYS A 52 -2.97 -4.94 -40.31
N GLY A 53 -2.90 -5.07 -41.64
CA GLY A 53 -1.93 -4.35 -42.48
C GLY A 53 -0.46 -4.80 -42.28
N GLY A 54 0.47 -3.83 -42.33
CA GLY A 54 1.92 -4.08 -42.32
C GLY A 54 2.43 -4.84 -41.08
N LYS A 55 1.77 -4.68 -39.94
CA LYS A 55 2.16 -5.32 -38.68
C LYS A 55 2.02 -6.85 -38.75
N LYS A 56 1.00 -7.37 -39.45
CA LYS A 56 0.85 -8.81 -39.71
C LYS A 56 2.08 -9.41 -40.39
N PHE A 57 2.63 -8.69 -41.36
CA PHE A 57 3.79 -9.13 -42.14
C PHE A 57 5.09 -9.02 -41.33
N GLU A 58 5.17 -8.06 -40.40
CA GLU A 58 6.35 -7.81 -39.60
C GLU A 58 6.56 -8.82 -38.46
N ILE A 59 5.49 -9.16 -37.73
CA ILE A 59 5.58 -10.00 -36.51
C ILE A 59 4.91 -11.37 -36.63
N GLY A 60 4.05 -11.57 -37.64
CA GLY A 60 3.24 -12.77 -37.84
C GLY A 60 2.12 -12.90 -36.81
N ASN A 61 1.16 -13.80 -37.04
CA ASN A 61 0.03 -14.04 -36.13
C ASN A 61 0.11 -15.39 -35.39
N THR A 62 1.28 -16.04 -35.38
CA THR A 62 1.48 -17.35 -34.75
C THR A 62 2.63 -17.32 -33.77
N ILE A 63 2.53 -18.11 -32.70
CA ILE A 63 3.61 -18.40 -31.76
C ILE A 63 3.67 -19.91 -31.63
N SER A 64 4.84 -20.53 -31.82
CA SER A 64 4.91 -21.98 -31.71
C SER A 64 4.76 -22.46 -30.26
N HIS A 65 4.13 -23.61 -30.05
CA HIS A 65 3.99 -24.24 -28.73
C HIS A 65 5.33 -24.40 -28.00
N VAL A 66 6.43 -24.67 -28.71
CA VAL A 66 7.79 -24.77 -28.13
C VAL A 66 8.25 -23.40 -27.60
N THR A 67 7.93 -22.32 -28.31
CA THR A 67 8.27 -20.96 -27.86
C THR A 67 7.45 -20.57 -26.63
N LEU A 68 6.15 -20.90 -26.61
CA LEU A 68 5.30 -20.69 -25.43
C LEU A 68 5.78 -21.51 -24.24
N GLN A 69 6.13 -22.78 -24.46
CA GLN A 69 6.68 -23.63 -23.41
C GLN A 69 7.92 -23.00 -22.76
N ARG A 70 8.93 -22.62 -23.57
CA ARG A 70 10.12 -21.91 -23.07
C ARG A 70 9.77 -20.58 -22.39
N PHE A 71 8.77 -19.88 -22.93
CA PHE A 71 8.29 -18.63 -22.34
C PHE A 71 7.72 -18.86 -20.96
N PHE A 72 6.98 -19.93 -20.67
CA PHE A 72 6.43 -20.18 -19.34
C PHE A 72 7.41 -20.88 -18.38
N GLU A 73 8.25 -21.79 -18.88
CA GLU A 73 9.18 -22.60 -18.08
C GLU A 73 10.50 -21.88 -17.72
N ASN A 74 10.62 -20.57 -17.99
CA ASN A 74 11.80 -19.75 -17.65
C ASN A 74 13.12 -20.16 -18.34
N ASP A 75 13.05 -20.79 -19.52
CA ASP A 75 14.24 -21.32 -20.22
C ASP A 75 15.06 -20.26 -21.00
N TYR A 76 14.84 -18.98 -20.71
CA TYR A 76 15.52 -17.86 -21.36
C TYR A 76 16.68 -17.34 -20.50
N GLN A 77 17.91 -17.47 -20.99
CA GLN A 77 19.10 -16.88 -20.37
C GLN A 77 19.13 -15.35 -20.57
N ASP A 78 19.85 -14.62 -19.71
CA ASP A 78 19.89 -13.14 -19.73
C ASP A 78 20.24 -12.53 -21.10
N LYS A 79 21.00 -13.27 -21.94
CA LYS A 79 21.37 -12.85 -23.29
C LYS A 79 20.19 -12.84 -24.29
N THR A 80 19.09 -13.53 -24.00
CA THR A 80 17.93 -13.64 -24.90
C THR A 80 16.95 -12.49 -24.77
N HIS A 81 17.11 -11.64 -23.75
CA HIS A 81 16.23 -10.49 -23.50
C HIS A 81 16.29 -9.39 -24.56
N ASN A 82 17.38 -9.32 -25.32
CA ASN A 82 17.56 -8.39 -26.44
C ASN A 82 17.38 -9.06 -27.82
N ASP A 83 16.96 -10.33 -27.87
CA ASP A 83 16.67 -11.01 -29.14
C ASP A 83 15.38 -10.44 -29.75
N LEU A 84 15.49 -9.89 -30.96
CA LEU A 84 14.36 -9.36 -31.72
C LEU A 84 13.24 -10.40 -31.88
N ARG A 85 13.57 -11.69 -32.01
CA ARG A 85 12.58 -12.77 -32.09
C ARG A 85 11.79 -12.92 -30.79
N PHE A 86 12.46 -12.75 -29.66
CA PHE A 86 11.83 -12.80 -28.34
C PHE A 86 10.95 -11.57 -28.12
N LEU A 87 11.42 -10.38 -28.46
CA LEU A 87 10.62 -9.15 -28.42
C LEU A 87 9.35 -9.25 -29.28
N LYS A 88 9.45 -9.76 -30.51
CA LYS A 88 8.28 -10.03 -31.37
C LYS A 88 7.31 -11.05 -30.78
N THR A 89 7.81 -11.99 -29.98
CA THR A 89 6.96 -12.96 -29.28
C THR A 89 6.17 -12.27 -28.18
N LEU A 90 6.83 -11.43 -27.40
CA LEU A 90 6.18 -10.63 -26.36
C LEU A 90 5.15 -9.67 -26.93
N ASP A 91 5.47 -8.99 -28.04
CA ASP A 91 4.51 -8.13 -28.75
C ASP A 91 3.23 -8.88 -29.08
N LYS A 92 3.35 -10.08 -29.66
CA LYS A 92 2.18 -10.92 -29.97
C LYS A 92 1.40 -11.33 -28.72
N ILE A 93 2.07 -11.65 -27.63
CA ILE A 93 1.38 -11.99 -26.37
C ILE A 93 0.67 -10.75 -25.80
N CYS A 94 1.29 -9.57 -25.84
CA CYS A 94 0.64 -8.33 -25.40
C CYS A 94 -0.56 -7.97 -26.28
N ILE A 95 -0.49 -8.21 -27.59
CA ILE A 95 -1.65 -8.04 -28.50
C ILE A 95 -2.75 -9.04 -28.18
N PHE A 96 -2.40 -10.30 -27.92
CA PHE A 96 -3.36 -11.30 -27.44
C PHE A 96 -4.06 -10.86 -26.15
N LEU A 97 -3.35 -10.17 -25.25
CA LEU A 97 -3.91 -9.62 -24.01
C LEU A 97 -4.71 -8.32 -24.22
N GLY A 98 -4.88 -7.85 -25.45
CA GLY A 98 -5.65 -6.65 -25.80
C GLY A 98 -4.87 -5.33 -25.78
N TYR A 99 -3.54 -5.37 -25.69
CA TYR A 99 -2.70 -4.18 -25.76
C TYR A 99 -2.17 -3.96 -27.18
N LYS A 100 -1.87 -2.72 -27.56
CA LYS A 100 -1.35 -2.41 -28.90
C LYS A 100 -0.02 -3.11 -29.20
N ASP A 101 0.88 -3.19 -28.22
CA ASP A 101 2.21 -3.81 -28.30
C ASP A 101 2.83 -3.93 -26.90
N LEU A 102 4.05 -4.48 -26.80
CA LEU A 102 4.79 -4.61 -25.56
C LEU A 102 5.06 -3.27 -24.88
N ASN A 103 5.33 -2.21 -25.64
CA ASN A 103 5.59 -0.89 -25.06
C ASN A 103 4.34 -0.33 -24.39
N SER A 104 3.18 -0.50 -25.02
CA SER A 104 1.89 -0.11 -24.47
C SER A 104 1.57 -0.88 -23.18
N TYR A 105 1.89 -2.17 -23.12
CA TYR A 105 1.79 -2.97 -21.90
C TYR A 105 2.73 -2.46 -20.80
N ILE A 106 4.00 -2.20 -21.14
CA ILE A 106 4.99 -1.68 -20.18
C ILE A 106 4.53 -0.34 -19.60
N GLN A 107 3.96 0.54 -20.43
CA GLN A 107 3.42 1.82 -19.99
C GLN A 107 2.25 1.62 -19.03
N PHE A 108 1.28 0.78 -19.38
CA PHE A 108 0.15 0.43 -18.50
C PHE A 108 0.62 -0.09 -17.13
N VAL A 109 1.58 -1.01 -17.10
CA VAL A 109 2.12 -1.55 -15.83
C VAL A 109 2.79 -0.47 -15.00
N LYS A 110 3.50 0.48 -15.63
CA LYS A 110 4.12 1.60 -14.92
C LYS A 110 3.07 2.55 -14.34
N GLU A 111 2.04 2.89 -15.10
CA GLU A 111 0.94 3.76 -14.66
C GLU A 111 0.17 3.11 -13.51
N LYS A 112 -0.19 1.83 -13.64
CA LYS A 112 -0.83 1.06 -12.56
C LYS A 112 0.00 0.98 -11.28
N LYS A 113 1.33 0.90 -11.41
CA LYS A 113 2.24 0.92 -10.25
C LYS A 113 2.23 2.29 -9.56
N GLN A 114 2.16 3.38 -10.33
CA GLN A 114 2.05 4.74 -9.79
C GLN A 114 0.70 4.98 -9.10
N GLU A 115 -0.40 4.46 -9.66
CA GLU A 115 -1.72 4.52 -9.02
C GLU A 115 -1.74 3.78 -7.68
N ASN A 116 -1.20 2.56 -7.63
CA ASN A 116 -1.10 1.79 -6.39
C ASN A 116 -0.18 2.47 -5.35
N GLU A 117 0.94 3.07 -5.78
CA GLU A 117 1.81 3.84 -4.88
C GLU A 117 1.09 5.08 -4.32
N ALA A 118 0.25 5.75 -5.10
CA ALA A 118 -0.56 6.88 -4.64
C ALA A 118 -1.63 6.45 -3.61
N ASP A 119 -2.26 5.29 -3.82
CA ASP A 119 -3.26 4.72 -2.90
C ASP A 119 -2.60 4.26 -1.58
N ASP A 120 -1.44 3.60 -1.65
CA ASP A 120 -0.66 3.21 -0.47
C ASP A 120 -0.22 4.44 0.36
N GLN A 121 0.21 5.52 -0.31
CA GLN A 121 0.56 6.77 0.38
C GLN A 121 -0.66 7.43 1.01
N ALA A 122 -1.82 7.42 0.35
CA ALA A 122 -3.06 7.96 0.89
C ALA A 122 -3.49 7.18 2.14
N PHE A 123 -3.41 5.85 2.10
CA PHE A 123 -3.69 4.98 3.25
C PHE A 123 -2.79 5.30 4.45
N LEU A 124 -1.48 5.43 4.24
CA LEU A 124 -0.55 5.73 5.34
C LEU A 124 -0.77 7.13 5.93
N LYS A 125 -1.09 8.12 5.10
CA LYS A 125 -1.45 9.47 5.57
C LYS A 125 -2.74 9.44 6.38
N GLN A 126 -3.76 8.73 5.91
CA GLN A 126 -5.03 8.57 6.64
C GLN A 126 -4.80 7.95 8.02
N MET A 127 -3.89 6.97 8.14
CA MET A 127 -3.55 6.36 9.43
C MET A 127 -3.00 7.37 10.45
N VAL A 128 -2.21 8.34 10.01
CA VAL A 128 -1.71 9.43 10.89
C VAL A 128 -2.86 10.35 11.32
N PHE A 129 -3.75 10.72 10.40
CA PHE A 129 -4.93 11.53 10.74
C PHE A 129 -5.85 10.80 11.73
N ASP A 130 -6.14 9.53 11.48
CA ASP A 130 -6.98 8.69 12.35
C ASP A 130 -6.34 8.55 13.74
N TYR A 131 -5.02 8.43 13.80
CA TYR A 131 -4.28 8.43 15.06
C TYR A 131 -4.46 9.74 15.82
N CYS A 132 -4.21 10.90 15.19
CA CYS A 132 -4.36 12.20 15.85
C CYS A 132 -5.81 12.44 16.30
N ALA A 133 -6.79 12.09 15.47
CA ALA A 133 -8.20 12.15 15.84
C ALA A 133 -8.51 11.26 17.05
N THR A 134 -7.95 10.04 17.10
CA THR A 134 -8.12 9.11 18.22
C THR A 134 -7.47 9.62 19.50
N VAL A 135 -6.28 10.22 19.43
CA VAL A 135 -5.64 10.88 20.57
C VAL A 135 -6.51 12.02 21.11
N PHE A 136 -7.07 12.84 20.22
CA PHE A 136 -7.96 13.93 20.62
C PHE A 136 -9.24 13.40 21.27
N GLU A 137 -9.86 12.37 20.72
CA GLU A 137 -11.01 11.69 21.33
C GLU A 137 -10.67 11.04 22.67
N PHE A 138 -9.47 10.48 22.80
CA PHE A 138 -8.97 9.93 24.05
C PHE A 138 -8.88 11.00 25.14
N TYR A 139 -8.31 12.17 24.83
CA TYR A 139 -8.29 13.30 25.77
C TYR A 139 -9.68 13.81 26.15
N LYS A 140 -10.66 13.76 25.24
CA LYS A 140 -12.07 14.08 25.57
C LYS A 140 -12.69 13.11 26.57
N LYS A 141 -12.15 11.89 26.73
CA LYS A 141 -12.67 10.92 27.69
C LYS A 141 -12.15 11.14 29.10
N PHE A 142 -11.08 11.92 29.28
CA PHE A 142 -10.53 12.19 30.61
C PHE A 142 -11.61 12.81 31.51
N PRO A 143 -11.67 12.41 32.80
CA PRO A 143 -10.72 11.53 33.51
C PRO A 143 -10.94 10.02 33.30
N ASN A 144 -11.90 9.61 32.46
CA ASN A 144 -12.10 8.19 32.16
C ASN A 144 -10.99 7.70 31.22
N HIS A 145 -10.07 6.91 31.76
CA HIS A 145 -8.91 6.39 31.04
C HIS A 145 -9.31 5.28 30.05
N LYS A 146 -9.69 5.67 28.83
CA LYS A 146 -10.23 4.78 27.78
C LYS A 146 -9.23 4.41 26.69
N THR A 147 -8.18 3.66 27.04
CA THR A 147 -7.10 3.29 26.10
C THR A 147 -7.57 2.31 25.02
N GLU A 148 -8.73 1.67 25.19
CA GLU A 148 -9.33 0.79 24.20
C GLU A 148 -9.63 1.47 22.85
N LEU A 149 -9.70 2.81 22.83
CA LEU A 149 -9.88 3.61 21.61
C LEU A 149 -8.76 3.40 20.58
N PHE A 150 -7.56 3.01 21.04
CA PHE A 150 -6.39 2.80 20.18
C PHE A 150 -6.34 1.42 19.52
N LYS A 151 -7.15 0.44 19.95
CA LYS A 151 -7.12 -0.95 19.45
C LYS A 151 -7.24 -1.09 17.92
N PRO A 152 -8.04 -0.27 17.22
CA PRO A 152 -8.11 -0.34 15.75
C PRO A 152 -6.79 0.06 15.09
N LEU A 153 -6.03 0.97 15.70
CA LEU A 153 -4.88 1.64 15.09
C LEU A 153 -3.52 1.11 15.56
N VAL A 154 -3.48 0.43 16.71
CA VAL A 154 -2.25 -0.03 17.36
C VAL A 154 -2.35 -1.51 17.69
N PHE A 155 -1.22 -2.23 17.66
CA PHE A 155 -1.15 -3.60 18.16
C PHE A 155 -1.24 -3.67 19.68
N ASP A 156 -1.89 -4.70 20.23
CA ASP A 156 -2.10 -4.85 21.68
C ASP A 156 -0.76 -4.96 22.45
N ASP A 157 0.24 -5.63 21.86
CA ASP A 157 1.58 -5.82 22.47
C ASP A 157 2.58 -4.72 22.10
N SER A 158 2.09 -3.56 21.67
CA SER A 158 2.94 -2.43 21.26
C SER A 158 3.55 -1.69 22.46
N PRO A 159 4.81 -1.22 22.35
CA PRO A 159 5.39 -0.30 23.33
C PRO A 159 4.59 1.00 23.49
N PHE A 160 3.86 1.39 22.45
CA PHE A 160 2.98 2.55 22.47
C PHE A 160 1.92 2.47 23.57
N LEU A 161 1.17 1.36 23.63
CA LEU A 161 0.04 1.23 24.55
C LEU A 161 0.49 1.26 26.00
N GLU A 162 1.63 0.64 26.30
CA GLU A 162 2.25 0.69 27.63
C GLU A 162 2.60 2.13 28.02
N ARG A 163 3.29 2.86 27.14
CA ARG A 163 3.74 4.22 27.40
C ARG A 163 2.58 5.21 27.53
N VAL A 164 1.59 5.14 26.64
CA VAL A 164 0.39 5.98 26.73
C VAL A 164 -0.36 5.66 28.02
N SER A 165 -0.61 4.39 28.31
CA SER A 165 -1.33 3.99 29.52
C SER A 165 -0.67 4.52 30.79
N GLN A 166 0.65 4.49 30.88
CA GLN A 166 1.37 5.03 32.03
C GLN A 166 1.26 6.55 32.12
N PHE A 167 1.49 7.27 31.02
CA PHE A 167 1.48 8.73 30.99
C PHE A 167 0.09 9.32 31.28
N SER A 168 -0.95 8.81 30.63
CA SER A 168 -2.31 9.37 30.77
C SER A 168 -3.00 9.00 32.07
N LYS A 169 -2.56 7.92 32.74
CA LYS A 169 -3.12 7.53 34.04
C LYS A 169 -2.91 8.62 35.09
N GLU A 170 -1.72 9.21 35.16
CA GLU A 170 -1.42 10.32 36.08
C GLU A 170 -2.32 11.54 35.82
N LEU A 171 -2.59 11.86 34.55
CA LEU A 171 -3.47 12.97 34.17
C LEU A 171 -4.93 12.69 34.54
N CYS A 172 -5.38 11.45 34.36
CA CYS A 172 -6.73 11.02 34.75
C CYS A 172 -6.91 11.03 36.27
N GLU A 173 -5.91 10.56 37.03
CA GLU A 173 -5.93 10.58 38.51
C GLU A 173 -5.99 12.01 39.06
N ARG A 174 -5.43 12.98 38.33
CA ARG A 174 -5.52 14.41 38.63
C ARG A 174 -6.82 15.07 38.16
N ASP A 175 -7.77 14.31 37.60
CA ASP A 175 -9.05 14.83 37.08
C ASP A 175 -8.90 15.92 36.00
N PHE A 176 -7.98 15.70 35.05
CA PHE A 176 -7.88 16.54 33.87
C PHE A 176 -9.11 16.39 32.98
N GLN A 177 -9.66 17.50 32.50
CA GLN A 177 -10.84 17.52 31.63
C GLN A 177 -10.58 18.45 30.44
N LEU A 178 -10.67 17.90 29.23
CA LEU A 178 -10.44 18.67 28.02
C LEU A 178 -11.61 19.63 27.72
N VAL A 179 -11.29 20.91 27.51
CA VAL A 179 -12.26 21.94 27.18
C VAL A 179 -12.43 22.03 25.66
N THR A 180 -13.57 21.54 25.16
CA THR A 180 -13.89 21.54 23.72
C THR A 180 -14.90 22.61 23.31
N LYS A 181 -15.57 23.26 24.27
CA LYS A 181 -16.56 24.31 24.01
C LYS A 181 -15.93 25.44 23.20
N ASN A 182 -16.64 25.90 22.16
CA ASN A 182 -16.20 26.95 21.23
C ASN A 182 -14.86 26.64 20.53
N ASN A 183 -14.56 25.36 20.28
CA ASN A 183 -13.33 24.92 19.61
C ASN A 183 -12.03 25.35 20.30
N ARG A 184 -12.08 25.53 21.63
CA ARG A 184 -10.92 25.93 22.44
C ARG A 184 -9.79 24.89 22.45
N SER A 185 -10.12 23.64 22.17
CA SER A 185 -9.13 22.59 21.93
C SER A 185 -9.30 22.02 20.54
N ASN A 186 -8.20 21.85 19.81
CA ASN A 186 -8.14 21.31 18.47
C ASN A 186 -6.71 20.80 18.14
N PHE A 187 -6.58 20.15 17.00
CA PHE A 187 -5.30 19.77 16.44
C PHE A 187 -5.35 19.95 14.92
N GLU A 188 -4.17 20.06 14.32
CA GLU A 188 -3.98 20.13 12.88
C GLU A 188 -2.76 19.29 12.49
N VAL A 189 -2.83 18.60 11.36
CA VAL A 189 -1.70 17.87 10.77
C VAL A 189 -1.36 18.56 9.46
N PHE A 190 -0.15 19.11 9.37
CA PHE A 190 0.25 19.93 8.22
C PHE A 190 0.93 19.11 7.14
N ASP A 191 1.87 18.27 7.55
CA ASP A 191 2.74 17.57 6.64
C ASP A 191 3.00 16.15 7.12
N ILE A 192 3.12 15.23 6.17
CA ILE A 192 3.38 13.81 6.42
C ILE A 192 4.34 13.32 5.34
N HIS A 193 5.55 12.99 5.78
CA HIS A 193 6.63 12.48 4.95
C HIS A 193 6.87 11.01 5.26
N ILE A 194 7.04 10.20 4.20
CA ILE A 194 7.48 8.82 4.34
C ILE A 194 9.02 8.83 4.38
N VAL A 195 9.57 8.48 5.53
CA VAL A 195 11.03 8.40 5.77
C VAL A 195 11.56 7.04 5.32
N THR A 196 10.76 5.98 5.49
CA THR A 196 11.15 4.61 5.11
C THR A 196 9.96 3.84 4.59
N ASP A 197 10.18 3.14 3.48
CA ASP A 197 9.16 2.42 2.72
C ASP A 197 9.58 0.96 2.46
N GLU A 198 9.53 0.11 3.50
CA GLU A 198 9.90 -1.31 3.40
C GLU A 198 8.66 -2.22 3.33
N PRO A 199 8.77 -3.48 2.83
CA PRO A 199 7.61 -4.36 2.66
C PRO A 199 6.79 -4.64 3.93
N GLU A 200 7.44 -4.65 5.10
CA GLU A 200 6.80 -4.99 6.38
C GLU A 200 6.87 -3.85 7.41
N LYS A 201 7.54 -2.75 7.06
CA LYS A 201 7.80 -1.61 7.96
C LYS A 201 7.73 -0.30 7.20
N LYS A 202 7.03 0.67 7.77
CA LYS A 202 7.05 2.05 7.27
C LYS A 202 7.44 2.97 8.42
N ILE A 203 8.23 4.00 8.11
CA ILE A 203 8.51 5.08 9.04
C ILE A 203 7.98 6.36 8.43
N LEU A 204 7.11 7.05 9.16
CA LEU A 204 6.56 8.34 8.75
C LEU A 204 7.00 9.40 9.74
N GLU A 205 7.21 10.61 9.24
CA GLU A 205 7.40 11.82 10.02
C GLU A 205 6.25 12.77 9.71
N SER A 206 5.61 13.32 10.73
CA SER A 206 4.57 14.33 10.57
C SER A 206 4.91 15.62 11.32
N GLN A 207 4.31 16.71 10.85
CA GLN A 207 4.21 17.96 11.61
C GLN A 207 2.78 18.16 12.08
N GLU A 208 2.62 18.32 13.39
CA GLU A 208 1.32 18.36 14.06
C GLU A 208 1.26 19.55 15.00
N PHE A 209 0.19 20.32 14.92
CA PHE A 209 -0.08 21.36 15.89
C PHE A 209 -1.20 20.95 16.83
N TRP A 210 -0.94 21.11 18.12
CA TRP A 210 -1.85 20.77 19.20
C TRP A 210 -2.14 22.03 20.00
N ASN A 211 -3.41 22.45 20.00
CA ASN A 211 -3.91 23.51 20.86
C ASN A 211 -4.94 22.89 21.81
N LEU A 212 -4.55 22.59 23.04
CA LEU A 212 -5.39 21.91 24.04
C LEU A 212 -5.51 22.76 25.29
N LEU A 213 -6.72 22.86 25.82
CA LEU A 213 -7.01 23.47 27.11
C LEU A 213 -7.60 22.41 28.03
N PHE A 214 -6.93 22.14 29.14
CA PHE A 214 -7.43 21.27 30.20
C PHE A 214 -7.83 22.08 31.43
N LYS A 215 -8.86 21.61 32.14
CA LYS A 215 -9.21 22.06 33.49
C LYS A 215 -9.02 20.91 34.47
N VAL A 216 -8.58 21.21 35.69
CA VAL A 216 -8.29 20.21 36.73
C VAL A 216 -9.39 20.23 37.79
N GLY A 217 -10.25 19.22 37.78
CA GLY A 217 -11.32 19.02 38.77
C GLY A 217 -12.06 20.27 39.23
N GLU A 218 -12.38 20.34 40.52
CA GLU A 218 -13.07 21.50 41.13
C GLU A 218 -12.20 22.75 41.25
N SER A 219 -10.87 22.60 41.25
CA SER A 219 -9.94 23.74 41.35
C SER A 219 -10.10 24.71 40.18
N GLY A 220 -10.52 24.20 39.01
CA GLY A 220 -10.66 24.98 37.79
C GLY A 220 -9.33 25.46 37.20
N GLU A 221 -8.18 25.02 37.73
CA GLU A 221 -6.85 25.35 37.20
C GLU A 221 -6.78 25.00 35.72
N GLU A 222 -6.33 25.96 34.90
CA GLU A 222 -6.26 25.82 33.45
C GLU A 222 -4.82 25.47 33.02
N HIS A 223 -4.68 24.39 32.26
CA HIS A 223 -3.42 24.00 31.61
C HIS A 223 -3.55 24.11 30.09
N PHE A 224 -2.61 24.82 29.48
CA PHE A 224 -2.57 25.03 28.04
C PHE A 224 -1.44 24.22 27.41
N VAL A 225 -1.75 23.54 26.32
CA VAL A 225 -0.79 23.00 25.35
C VAL A 225 -1.02 23.76 24.06
N ASN A 226 -0.01 24.48 23.59
CA ASN A 226 -0.07 25.14 22.29
C ASN A 226 1.30 24.92 21.63
N GLN A 227 1.38 23.91 20.78
CA GLN A 227 2.67 23.42 20.32
C GLN A 227 2.61 22.82 18.93
N LEU A 228 3.61 23.16 18.11
CA LEU A 228 3.96 22.44 16.91
C LEU A 228 4.96 21.33 17.29
N ASN A 229 4.59 20.09 17.01
CA ASN A 229 5.35 18.88 17.28
C ASN A 229 5.81 18.27 15.95
N THR A 230 6.99 17.67 15.97
CA THR A 230 7.38 16.68 14.96
C THR A 230 7.17 15.29 15.54
N GLN A 231 6.38 14.45 14.87
CA GLN A 231 6.05 13.13 15.37
C GLN A 231 6.58 12.06 14.41
N ILE A 232 7.26 11.05 14.96
CA ILE A 232 7.74 9.91 14.17
C ILE A 232 6.85 8.71 14.45
N TYR A 233 6.35 8.07 13.40
CA TYR A 233 5.51 6.88 13.46
C TYR A 233 6.25 5.67 12.93
N PHE A 234 6.27 4.60 13.71
CA PHE A 234 6.77 3.30 13.31
C PHE A 234 5.58 2.39 13.03
N ILE A 235 5.32 2.10 11.76
CA ILE A 235 4.19 1.28 11.32
C ILE A 235 4.72 -0.10 10.92
N LYS A 236 4.05 -1.16 11.36
CA LYS A 236 4.40 -2.54 11.02
C LYS A 236 3.24 -3.25 10.35
N LYS A 237 3.59 -4.18 9.46
CA LYS A 237 2.68 -5.18 8.91
C LYS A 237 2.83 -6.49 9.68
N ILE A 238 1.77 -6.94 10.34
CA ILE A 238 1.70 -8.24 11.03
C ILE A 238 0.40 -8.91 10.60
N ASP A 239 0.47 -10.19 10.20
CA ASP A 239 -0.68 -10.96 9.71
C ASP A 239 -1.51 -10.23 8.64
N ASN A 240 -0.79 -9.58 7.71
CA ASN A 240 -1.33 -8.77 6.63
C ASN A 240 -2.13 -7.52 7.06
N SER A 241 -2.05 -7.11 8.32
CA SER A 241 -2.63 -5.87 8.86
C SER A 241 -1.54 -4.84 9.14
N TRP A 242 -1.72 -3.61 8.65
CA TRP A 242 -0.86 -2.47 8.98
C TRP A 242 -1.42 -1.75 10.20
N LYS A 243 -0.60 -1.57 11.23
CA LYS A 243 -0.91 -0.75 12.40
C LYS A 243 0.33 -0.03 12.92
N ILE A 244 0.09 1.01 13.71
CA ILE A 244 1.15 1.70 14.45
C ILE A 244 1.71 0.71 15.48
N TRP A 245 3.02 0.52 15.41
CA TRP A 245 3.78 -0.26 16.39
C TRP A 245 4.29 0.63 17.51
N ASP A 246 4.80 1.81 17.16
CA ASP A 246 5.21 2.80 18.13
C ASP A 246 5.15 4.20 17.51
N ASN A 247 5.22 5.22 18.35
CA ASN A 247 5.49 6.57 17.92
C ASN A 247 6.46 7.26 18.88
N TYR A 248 7.20 8.23 18.35
CA TYR A 248 8.13 9.02 19.12
C TYR A 248 7.78 10.50 18.96
N ASN A 249 7.43 11.13 20.10
CA ASN A 249 7.29 12.57 20.20
C ASN A 249 8.54 13.10 20.93
N PRO A 250 9.45 13.82 20.26
CA PRO A 250 10.61 14.46 20.89
C PRO A 250 10.22 15.43 22.02
N ASP A 251 8.99 15.94 21.99
CA ASP A 251 8.44 16.89 22.96
C ASP A 251 7.54 16.23 24.04
N ALA A 252 7.50 14.90 24.12
CA ALA A 252 6.70 14.18 25.12
C ALA A 252 7.04 14.60 26.57
N GLY A 253 6.01 14.68 27.43
CA GLY A 253 6.18 14.81 28.89
C GLY A 253 5.99 16.21 29.48
N ARG A 254 5.69 17.24 28.69
CA ARG A 254 5.50 18.62 29.22
C ARG A 254 4.33 18.77 30.19
N LEU A 255 3.22 18.05 29.99
CA LEU A 255 2.07 18.09 30.89
C LEU A 255 2.36 17.46 32.28
N ASN A 256 3.38 16.61 32.38
CA ASN A 256 3.74 15.95 33.65
C ASN A 256 4.86 16.68 34.39
N LYS A 257 5.45 17.73 33.80
CA LYS A 257 6.35 18.62 34.55
C LYS A 257 5.50 19.38 35.57
N LYS A 258 5.77 19.15 36.86
CA LYS A 258 5.24 20.03 37.91
C LYS A 258 5.70 21.44 37.59
N SER A 259 4.78 22.39 37.58
CA SER A 259 5.11 23.81 37.63
C SER A 259 6.03 24.01 38.84
N GLU A 260 7.26 24.48 38.60
CA GLU A 260 8.10 25.03 39.69
C GLU A 260 7.52 26.36 40.18
#